data_AF-A0A841MS03-F1
#
_entry.id   AF-A0A841MS03-F1
#
_cell.length_a   1.000
_cell.length_b   1.000
_cell.length_c   1.000
_cell.angle_alpha   90.00
_cell.angle_beta   90.00
_cell.angle_gamma   90.00
#
_symmetry.space_group_name_H-M   'P 1'
#
loop_
_entity.id
_entity.type
_entity.pdbx_description
1 polymer ?
#
loop_
_entity_poly.entity_id
_entity_poly.type
_entity_poly.pdbx_seq_one_letter_code
_entity_poly.pdbx_strand_id
1 'polypeptide(L)' 'MAIALDNLRVGRVYQMTNQGEVRKLEIIDRLSGDNFKVKDLDTLEYYTIFELLQWGKGKDYDLDEIR' A
#
# COMPACT_ATOMS: atom_id res chain seq x y z
N MET A 1 -1.35 -13.31 4.07
CA MET A 1 -0.99 -14.08 2.84
C MET A 1 -0.70 -13.01 1.82
N ALA A 2 0.57 -12.72 1.56
CA ALA A 2 0.96 -11.49 0.88
C ALA A 2 0.18 -11.27 -0.42
N ILE A 3 -0.62 -10.19 -0.46
CA ILE A 3 -1.32 -9.78 -1.67
C ILE A 3 -0.31 -9.16 -2.62
N ALA A 4 -0.24 -9.68 -3.84
CA ALA A 4 0.54 -9.07 -4.91
C ALA A 4 -0.06 -7.72 -5.32
N LEU A 5 0.79 -6.75 -5.66
CA LEU A 5 0.39 -5.39 -6.03
C LEU A 5 -0.67 -5.34 -7.15
N ASP A 6 -0.62 -6.29 -8.09
CA ASP A 6 -1.58 -6.36 -9.21
C ASP A 6 -3.02 -6.68 -8.75
N ASN A 7 -3.19 -7.27 -7.56
CA ASN A 7 -4.52 -7.60 -7.01
C ASN A 7 -5.18 -6.46 -6.22
N LEU A 8 -4.51 -5.31 -6.08
CA LEU A 8 -5.05 -4.18 -5.33
C LEU A 8 -6.24 -3.53 -6.06
N ARG A 9 -7.27 -3.17 -5.30
CA ARG A 9 -8.50 -2.57 -5.83
C ARG A 9 -8.71 -1.17 -5.28
N VAL A 10 -9.14 -0.26 -6.16
CA VAL A 10 -9.54 1.10 -5.79
C VAL A 10 -10.73 1.05 -4.82
N GLY A 11 -10.67 1.86 -3.77
CA GLY A 11 -11.66 1.94 -2.70
C GLY A 11 -11.51 0.88 -1.60
N ARG A 12 -10.49 0.01 -1.66
CA ARG A 12 -10.18 -0.97 -0.60
C ARG A 12 -9.09 -0.45 0.32
N VAL A 13 -9.08 -1.00 1.54
CA VAL A 13 -8.08 -0.67 2.56
C VAL A 13 -7.16 -1.87 2.77
N TYR A 14 -5.87 -1.63 2.66
CA TYR A 14 -4.81 -2.60 2.88
C TYR A 14 -3.97 -2.18 4.07
N GLN A 15 -3.54 -3.17 4.85
CA GLN A 15 -2.54 -3.01 5.87
C GLN A 15 -1.18 -3.33 5.25
N MET A 16 -0.29 -2.35 5.22
CA MET A 16 1.10 -2.55 4.84
C MET A 16 1.94 -2.72 6.10
N THR A 17 2.67 -3.83 6.18
CA THR A 17 3.68 -4.05 7.22
C THR A 17 5.05 -4.00 6.58
N ASN A 18 5.93 -3.11 7.04
CA ASN A 18 7.28 -2.94 6.54
C ASN A 18 8.26 -2.86 7.72
N GLN A 19 9.19 -3.82 7.82
CA GLN A 19 10.20 -3.87 8.90
C GLN A 19 9.62 -3.73 10.33
N GLY A 20 8.39 -4.23 10.55
CA GLY A 20 7.68 -4.16 11.82
C GLY A 20 6.81 -2.91 12.02
N GLU A 21 6.88 -1.92 11.12
CA GLU A 21 5.94 -0.79 11.10
C GLU A 21 4.68 -1.19 10.33
N VAL A 22 3.52 -1.00 10.95
CA VAL A 22 2.21 -1.32 10.37
C VAL A 22 1.48 -0.04 10.04
N ARG A 23 1.03 0.08 8.79
CA ARG A 23 0.39 1.27 8.25
C ARG A 23 -0.86 0.89 7.48
N LYS A 24 -1.90 1.71 7.59
CA LYS A 24 -3.17 1.48 6.90
C LYS A 24 -3.28 2.38 5.70
N LEU A 25 -3.45 1.79 4.53
CA LEU A 25 -3.45 2.46 3.25
C LEU A 25 -4.78 2.21 2.53
N GLU A 26 -5.48 3.27 2.18
CA GLU A 26 -6.65 3.20 1.32
C GLU A 26 -6.25 3.46 -0.12
N ILE A 27 -6.63 2.58 -1.05
CA ILE A 27 -6.37 2.80 -2.48
C ILE A 27 -7.36 3.83 -3.00
N ILE A 28 -6.85 5.00 -3.38
CA ILE A 28 -7.67 6.12 -3.85
C ILE A 28 -7.87 6.05 -5.36
N ASP A 29 -6.81 5.75 -6.10
CA ASP A 29 -6.86 5.77 -7.57
C ASP A 29 -5.75 4.89 -8.17
N ARG A 30 -5.93 4.45 -9.42
CA ARG A 30 -4.91 3.69 -10.16
C ARG A 30 -4.24 4.64 -11.16
N LEU A 31 -2.97 4.99 -10.89
CA LEU A 31 -2.27 6.00 -11.67
C LEU A 31 -1.87 5.45 -13.05
N SER A 32 -1.12 4.35 -13.10
CA SER A 32 -0.69 3.68 -14.34
C SER A 32 0.02 2.36 -14.04
N GLY A 33 -0.33 1.29 -14.76
CA GLY A 33 0.24 -0.05 -14.55
C GLY A 33 0.01 -0.56 -13.12
N ASP A 34 1.09 -0.91 -12.43
CA ASP A 34 1.11 -1.36 -11.04
C ASP A 34 1.24 -0.21 -10.02
N ASN A 35 1.15 1.05 -10.46
CA ASN A 35 1.23 2.20 -9.55
C ASN A 35 -0.16 2.68 -9.12
N PHE A 36 -0.36 2.76 -7.81
CA PHE A 36 -1.60 3.18 -7.18
C PHE A 36 -1.36 4.41 -6.31
N LYS A 37 -2.31 5.34 -6.34
CA LYS A 37 -2.40 6.43 -5.38
C LYS A 37 -3.07 5.89 -4.13
N VAL A 38 -2.40 6.01 -3.01
CA VAL A 38 -2.87 5.53 -1.71
C VAL A 38 -2.92 6.67 -0.71
N LYS A 39 -3.90 6.60 0.19
CA LYS A 39 -4.00 7.51 1.32
C LYS A 39 -3.62 6.77 2.57
N ASP A 40 -2.70 7.35 3.31
CA ASP A 40 -2.36 6.90 4.65
C ASP A 40 -3.49 7.29 5.60
N LEU A 41 -4.07 6.32 6.31
CA LEU A 41 -5.17 6.58 7.24
C LEU A 41 -4.69 7.06 8.62
N ASP A 42 -3.39 6.97 8.91
CA ASP A 42 -2.78 7.44 10.15
C ASP A 42 -2.32 8.89 10.01
N THR A 43 -1.58 9.22 8.93
CA THR A 43 -1.07 10.57 8.67
C THR A 43 -2.03 11.43 7.84
N LEU A 44 -3.02 10.83 7.18
CA LEU A 44 -3.93 11.47 6.21
C LEU A 44 -3.25 12.01 4.95
N GLU A 45 -1.97 11.68 4.74
CA GLU A 45 -1.21 12.07 3.57
C GLU A 45 -1.44 11.12 2.39
N TYR A 46 -1.16 11.61 1.19
CA TYR A 46 -1.28 10.84 -0.05
C TYR A 46 0.10 10.48 -0.56
N TYR A 47 0.28 9.21 -0.87
CA TYR A 47 1.50 8.67 -1.43
C TYR A 47 1.18 7.79 -2.63
N THR A 48 2.20 7.46 -3.39
CA THR A 48 2.12 6.34 -4.34
C THR A 48 2.61 5.06 -3.69
N ILE A 49 2.09 3.92 -4.15
CA ILE A 49 2.56 2.63 -3.65
C ILE A 49 4.05 2.45 -3.91
N PHE A 50 4.56 2.93 -5.04
CA PHE A 50 5.99 2.91 -5.32
C PHE A 50 6.79 3.76 -4.32
N GLU A 51 6.25 4.88 -3.84
CA GLU A 51 6.91 5.70 -2.82
C GLU A 51 7.03 4.97 -1.48
N LEU A 52 6.02 4.18 -1.12
CA LEU A 52 6.05 3.39 0.11
C LEU A 52 6.98 2.17 -0.04
N LEU A 53 7.02 1.57 -1.22
CA LEU A 53 7.89 0.44 -1.55
C LEU A 53 9.37 0.86 -1.72
N GLN A 54 9.67 2.07 -2.21
CA GLN A 54 11.07 2.53 -2.36
C GLN A 54 11.77 2.72 -1.01
N TRP A 55 11.02 3.07 0.04
CA TRP A 55 11.56 3.17 1.41
C TRP A 55 11.70 1.78 2.05
N GLY A 56 10.90 0.80 1.63
CA GLY A 56 11.07 -0.62 1.93
C GLY A 56 12.06 -1.29 0.97
N LYS A 57 13.35 -0.97 1.11
CA LYS A 57 14.42 -1.52 0.27
C LYS A 57 14.65 -3.02 0.55
N GLY A 58 13.73 -3.88 0.09
CA GLY A 58 13.95 -5.32 -0.04
C GLY A 58 12.89 -6.18 0.63
N LYS A 59 12.15 -6.94 -0.20
CA LYS A 59 11.49 -8.25 0.05
C LYS A 59 10.61 -8.48 1.29
N ASP A 60 10.54 -7.56 2.24
CA ASP A 60 9.91 -7.73 3.56
C ASP A 60 8.77 -6.72 3.78
N TYR A 61 7.95 -6.55 2.74
CA TYR A 61 6.66 -5.89 2.88
C TYR A 61 5.56 -6.93 2.78
N ASP A 62 4.58 -6.84 3.69
CA ASP A 62 3.38 -7.66 3.66
C ASP A 62 2.17 -6.74 3.49
N LEU A 63 1.32 -7.07 2.51
CA LEU A 63 0.07 -6.38 2.25
C LEU A 63 -1.08 -7.33 2.53
N ASP A 64 -1.91 -6.97 3.50
CA ASP A 64 -3.08 -7.75 3.89
C ASP A 64 -4.34 -6.88 3.75
N GLU A 65 -5.37 -7.38 3.05
CA GLU A 65 -6.62 -6.65 2.84
C GLU A 65 -7.45 -6.66 4.12
N ILE A 66 -7.85 -5.50 4.60
CA ILE A 66 -8.63 -5.36 5.84
C ILE A 66 -10.10 -5.10 5.55
N ARG A 67 -10.42 -4.48 4.41
CA ARG A 67 -11.77 -4.00 4.10
C ARG A 67 -12.03 -3.86 2.61
#